data_AF-A0A377PNI7-F1
#
_entry.id   AF-A0A377PNI7-F1
#
_cell.length_a   1.000
_cell.length_b   1.000
_cell.length_c   1.000
_cell.angle_alpha   90.00
_cell.angle_beta   90.00
_cell.angle_gamma   90.00
#
_symmetry.space_group_name_H-M   'P 1'
#
loop_
_entity.id
_entity.type
_entity.pdbx_description
1 polymer ?
#
loop_
_entity_poly.entity_id
_entity_poly.type
_entity_poly.pdbx_seq_one_letter_code
_entity_poly.pdbx_strand_id
1 'polypeptide(L)'
;MRPIATVLGLAFKLSDPERLLGGEEHLGITCALIPTDTDGVEIGTRHFPLNVPFQNGPTRGQDVFVPIDFIIGGQTMAGQGWRMLVECLSVGRGITLPSNATGSLKSVALAIGAYANIRRQFKISIGKMEGIEEPLARIAGNAYVMDAAATLVTYGIMQGEKPAVLSAIIKYHCTHRGQRSNH
;
A
#
# COMPACT_ATOMS: atom_id res chain seq x y z
N MET A 1 10.78 -5.20 2.28
CA MET A 1 10.95 -3.73 2.31
C MET A 1 12.36 -3.45 2.86
N ARG A 2 13.11 -2.53 2.25
CA ARG A 2 14.56 -2.29 2.53
C ARG A 2 14.79 -1.91 4.00
N PRO A 3 15.90 -2.30 4.65
CA PRO A 3 17.13 -2.89 4.09
C PRO A 3 17.12 -4.43 3.98
N ILE A 4 15.99 -5.10 4.29
CA ILE A 4 15.92 -6.58 4.39
C ILE A 4 15.42 -7.26 3.11
N ALA A 5 15.18 -6.48 2.04
CA ALA A 5 14.70 -7.06 0.79
C ALA A 5 15.83 -7.88 0.15
N THR A 6 15.50 -9.03 -0.44
CA THR A 6 16.43 -9.85 -1.25
C THR A 6 16.35 -9.54 -2.74
N VAL A 7 15.26 -8.88 -3.16
CA VAL A 7 14.99 -8.49 -4.55
C VAL A 7 14.52 -7.04 -4.59
N LEU A 8 15.00 -6.29 -5.57
CA LEU A 8 14.69 -4.90 -5.85
C LEU A 8 13.81 -4.81 -7.11
N GLY A 9 12.58 -4.31 -6.97
CA GLY A 9 11.85 -3.77 -8.10
C GLY A 9 12.39 -2.39 -8.46
N LEU A 10 13.02 -2.25 -9.61
CA LEU A 10 13.58 -0.98 -10.08
C LEU A 10 12.87 -0.53 -11.36
N ALA A 11 12.36 0.70 -11.33
CA ALA A 11 11.89 1.39 -12.54
C ALA A 11 12.98 2.36 -13.01
N PHE A 12 13.33 2.30 -14.29
CA PHE A 12 14.38 3.11 -14.89
C PHE A 12 14.02 3.52 -16.33
N LYS A 13 14.63 4.60 -16.82
CA LYS A 13 14.52 5.01 -18.22
C LYS A 13 15.50 4.17 -19.05
N LEU A 14 14.98 3.34 -19.95
CA LEU A 14 15.79 2.51 -20.83
C LEU A 14 16.16 3.29 -22.10
N SER A 15 17.44 3.26 -22.45
CA SER A 15 17.96 3.78 -23.71
C SER A 15 18.78 2.69 -24.40
N ASP A 16 18.59 2.54 -25.70
CA ASP A 16 19.23 1.55 -26.57
C ASP A 16 19.91 2.25 -27.75
N PRO A 17 21.10 2.87 -27.52
CA PRO A 17 21.78 3.69 -28.52
C PRO A 17 22.22 2.89 -29.76
N GLU A 18 22.49 1.60 -29.58
CA GLU A 18 22.88 0.69 -30.66
C GLU A 18 21.68 -0.01 -31.32
N ARG A 19 20.45 0.25 -30.83
CA ARG A 19 19.19 -0.33 -31.32
C ARG A 19 19.19 -1.86 -31.35
N LEU A 20 19.84 -2.49 -30.36
CA LEU A 20 19.94 -3.94 -30.23
C LEU A 20 18.59 -4.61 -30.00
N LEU A 21 17.63 -3.88 -29.41
CA LEU A 21 16.26 -4.33 -29.15
C LEU A 21 15.30 -4.01 -30.32
N GLY A 22 15.80 -3.29 -31.32
CA GLY A 22 15.02 -2.79 -32.46
C GLY A 22 14.16 -1.58 -32.13
N GLY A 23 13.79 -0.81 -33.16
CA GLY A 23 12.92 0.36 -33.03
C GLY A 23 13.65 1.64 -32.60
N GLU A 24 13.08 2.33 -31.62
CA GLU A 24 13.54 3.65 -31.15
C GLU A 24 14.67 3.54 -30.12
N GLU A 25 15.56 4.53 -30.08
CA GLU A 25 16.65 4.62 -29.11
C GLU A 25 16.14 4.83 -27.67
N HIS A 26 15.03 5.55 -27.50
CA HIS A 26 14.44 5.81 -26.19
C HIS A 26 13.15 5.02 -26.01
N LEU A 27 13.28 3.82 -25.45
CA LEU A 27 12.17 2.88 -25.25
C LEU A 27 11.21 3.31 -24.13
N GLY A 28 11.67 4.15 -23.20
CA GLY A 28 10.85 4.69 -22.12
C GLY A 28 11.11 4.02 -20.76
N ILE A 29 10.12 4.09 -19.86
CA ILE A 29 10.24 3.52 -18.51
C ILE A 29 10.13 2.00 -18.58
N THR A 30 11.09 1.29 -17.99
CA THR A 30 11.12 -0.17 -17.87
C THR A 30 11.21 -0.57 -16.41
N CYS A 31 10.64 -1.72 -16.04
CA CYS A 31 10.70 -2.27 -14.70
C CYS A 31 11.46 -3.60 -14.70
N ALA A 32 12.38 -3.78 -13.76
CA ALA A 32 13.15 -5.02 -13.59
C ALA A 32 13.17 -5.48 -12.13
N LEU A 33 13.41 -6.77 -11.93
CA LEU A 33 13.66 -7.39 -10.63
C LEU A 33 15.15 -7.72 -10.50
N ILE A 34 15.84 -7.01 -9.61
CA ILE A 34 17.29 -7.10 -9.44
C ILE A 34 17.59 -7.71 -8.06
N PRO A 35 18.27 -8.86 -7.96
CA PRO A 35 18.76 -9.39 -6.69
C PRO A 35 19.62 -8.37 -5.96
N THR A 36 19.44 -8.24 -4.65
CA THR A 36 20.16 -7.22 -3.86
C THR A 36 21.64 -7.48 -3.69
N ASP A 37 22.08 -8.71 -3.94
CA ASP A 37 23.46 -9.18 -3.97
C ASP A 37 24.11 -9.01 -5.36
N THR A 38 23.42 -8.39 -6.32
CA THR A 38 24.01 -8.06 -7.63
C THR A 38 25.18 -7.09 -7.44
N ASP A 39 26.31 -7.39 -8.09
CA ASP A 39 27.51 -6.55 -8.01
C ASP A 39 27.21 -5.09 -8.38
N GLY A 40 27.69 -4.17 -7.54
CA GLY A 40 27.46 -2.74 -7.66
C GLY A 40 26.17 -2.23 -7.01
N VAL A 41 25.30 -3.11 -6.48
CA VAL A 41 24.12 -2.70 -5.69
C VAL A 41 24.50 -2.49 -4.23
N GLU A 42 24.17 -1.31 -3.70
CA GLU A 42 24.41 -0.93 -2.30
C GLU A 42 23.09 -0.72 -1.55
N ILE A 43 22.88 -1.45 -0.45
CA ILE A 43 21.78 -1.20 0.48
C ILE A 43 22.26 -0.26 1.59
N GLY A 44 21.64 0.92 1.69
CA GLY A 44 21.94 1.88 2.73
C GLY A 44 21.25 1.62 4.07
N THR A 45 21.45 2.53 5.02
CA THR A 45 20.92 2.42 6.38
C THR A 45 19.40 2.52 6.44
N ARG A 46 18.79 1.75 7.34
CA ARG A 46 17.36 1.89 7.66
C ARG A 46 17.08 3.30 8.20
N HIS A 47 16.04 3.96 7.68
CA HIS A 47 15.50 5.17 8.29
C HIS A 47 14.66 4.83 9.53
N PHE A 48 14.57 5.76 10.47
CA PHE A 48 13.77 5.61 11.68
C PHE A 48 12.70 6.71 11.79
N PRO A 49 11.69 6.71 10.91
CA PRO A 49 10.61 7.69 11.00
C PRO A 49 9.67 7.35 12.16
N LEU A 50 9.44 8.29 13.07
CA LEU A 50 8.34 8.26 14.07
C LEU A 50 8.23 6.97 14.91
N ASN A 51 9.34 6.24 15.13
CA ASN A 51 9.37 4.96 15.84
C ASN A 51 8.39 3.91 15.31
N VAL A 52 7.92 4.04 14.06
CA VAL A 52 7.07 3.02 13.43
C VAL A 52 7.94 1.90 12.88
N PRO A 53 7.50 0.62 12.98
CA PRO A 53 8.24 -0.54 12.46
C PRO A 53 8.13 -0.64 10.92
N PHE A 54 8.38 0.47 10.23
CA PHE A 54 8.46 0.55 8.78
C PHE A 54 9.92 0.35 8.36
N GLN A 55 10.16 -0.66 7.53
CA GLN A 55 11.48 -0.95 6.98
C GLN A 55 11.62 -0.14 5.69
N ASN A 56 12.24 1.03 5.80
CA ASN A 56 12.63 1.87 4.67
C ASN A 56 14.10 2.25 4.77
N GLY A 57 14.76 2.42 3.62
CA GLY A 57 16.17 2.82 3.53
C GLY A 57 16.55 3.08 2.07
N PRO A 58 17.61 3.85 1.81
CA PRO A 58 18.06 4.13 0.46
C PRO A 58 18.74 2.90 -0.16
N THR A 59 18.74 2.81 -1.47
CA THR A 59 19.61 1.89 -2.23
C THR A 59 20.25 2.69 -3.33
N ARG A 60 21.50 2.38 -3.60
CA ARG A 60 22.30 2.98 -4.67
C ARG A 60 22.81 1.86 -5.55
N GLY A 61 23.15 2.21 -6.78
CA GLY A 61 23.82 1.32 -7.69
C GLY A 61 24.61 2.14 -8.68
N GLN A 62 25.84 1.76 -8.95
CA GLN A 62 26.70 2.39 -9.94
C GLN A 62 27.25 1.29 -10.85
N ASP A 63 27.10 1.50 -12.17
CA ASP A 63 27.58 0.56 -13.20
C ASP A 63 27.17 -0.91 -12.96
N VAL A 64 25.93 -1.09 -12.48
CA VAL A 64 25.36 -2.41 -12.17
C VAL A 64 25.00 -3.11 -13.48
N PHE A 65 25.63 -4.26 -13.74
CA PHE A 65 25.23 -5.12 -14.84
C PHE A 65 23.91 -5.83 -14.49
N VAL A 66 22.89 -5.63 -15.31
CA VAL A 66 21.57 -6.24 -15.13
C VAL A 66 21.23 -7.03 -16.40
N PRO A 67 21.08 -8.37 -16.32
CA PRO A 67 20.65 -9.18 -17.44
C PRO A 67 19.28 -8.72 -17.98
N ILE A 68 19.10 -8.76 -19.30
CA ILE A 68 17.86 -8.32 -19.95
C ILE A 68 16.62 -9.12 -19.49
N ASP A 69 16.81 -10.39 -19.14
CA ASP A 69 15.76 -11.27 -18.64
C ASP A 69 15.21 -10.85 -17.27
N PHE A 70 15.87 -9.91 -16.57
CA PHE A 70 15.36 -9.37 -15.31
C PHE A 70 14.24 -8.35 -15.53
N ILE A 71 14.03 -7.89 -16.77
CA ILE A 71 12.85 -7.09 -17.12
C ILE A 71 11.60 -7.91 -16.80
N ILE A 72 10.64 -7.29 -16.12
CA ILE A 72 9.40 -7.97 -15.74
C ILE A 72 8.61 -8.33 -17.00
N GLY A 73 8.44 -9.63 -17.26
CA GLY A 73 7.83 -10.14 -18.50
C GLY A 73 8.81 -10.22 -19.67
N GLY A 74 10.10 -10.06 -19.43
CA GLY A 74 11.19 -10.23 -20.40
C GLY A 74 11.38 -9.03 -21.35
N GLN A 75 12.26 -9.22 -22.32
CA GLN A 75 12.65 -8.18 -23.29
C GLN A 75 11.47 -7.53 -24.02
N THR A 76 10.41 -8.29 -24.32
CA THR A 76 9.21 -7.78 -25.02
C THR A 76 8.46 -6.71 -24.23
N MET A 77 8.70 -6.62 -22.93
CA MET A 77 8.10 -5.64 -22.03
C MET A 77 8.99 -4.42 -21.78
N ALA A 78 10.14 -4.32 -22.45
CA ALA A 78 10.95 -3.10 -22.47
C ALA A 78 10.09 -1.89 -22.88
N GLY A 79 10.21 -0.79 -22.13
CA GLY A 79 9.43 0.44 -22.34
C GLY A 79 7.99 0.43 -21.82
N GLN A 80 7.46 -0.74 -21.39
CA GLN A 80 6.09 -0.88 -20.88
C GLN A 80 5.98 -0.67 -19.35
N GLY A 81 7.07 -0.31 -18.69
CA GLY A 81 7.14 -0.17 -17.23
C GLY A 81 6.20 0.89 -16.66
N TRP A 82 5.91 1.97 -17.39
CA TRP A 82 4.93 2.96 -16.94
C TRP A 82 3.53 2.34 -16.76
N ARG A 83 3.09 1.52 -17.73
CA ARG A 83 1.81 0.82 -17.66
C ARG A 83 1.76 -0.09 -16.43
N MET A 84 2.83 -0.88 -16.20
CA MET A 84 2.95 -1.77 -15.05
C MET A 84 2.86 -1.01 -13.72
N LEU A 85 3.57 0.12 -13.60
CA LEU A 85 3.57 0.95 -12.39
C LEU A 85 2.18 1.51 -12.10
N VAL A 86 1.48 2.02 -13.11
CA VAL A 86 0.13 2.56 -12.96
C VAL A 86 -0.87 1.47 -12.59
N GLU A 87 -0.77 0.28 -13.18
CA GLU A 87 -1.59 -0.88 -12.82
C GLU A 87 -1.37 -1.30 -11.37
N CYS A 88 -0.11 -1.46 -10.94
CA CYS A 88 0.23 -1.81 -9.55
C CYS A 88 -0.25 -0.76 -8.54
N LEU A 89 -0.09 0.54 -8.87
CA LEU A 89 -0.58 1.64 -8.03
C LEU A 89 -2.10 1.63 -7.91
N SER A 90 -2.80 1.27 -8.99
CA SER A 90 -4.26 1.19 -9.00
C SER A 90 -4.76 0.06 -8.09
N VAL A 91 -4.13 -1.12 -8.15
CA VAL A 91 -4.44 -2.25 -7.26
C VAL A 91 -4.15 -1.89 -5.80
N GLY A 92 -2.99 -1.31 -5.51
CA GLY A 92 -2.61 -0.94 -4.14
C GLY A 92 -3.56 0.09 -3.51
N ARG A 93 -4.08 1.04 -4.31
CA ARG A 93 -5.06 2.04 -3.86
C ARG A 93 -6.48 1.48 -3.74
N GLY A 94 -6.86 0.54 -4.60
CA GLY A 94 -8.20 -0.05 -4.61
C GLY A 94 -8.41 -1.14 -3.57
N ILE A 95 -7.37 -1.91 -3.24
CA ILE A 95 -7.49 -3.10 -2.40
C ILE A 95 -6.70 -2.92 -1.10
N THR A 96 -5.37 -2.85 -1.21
CA THR A 96 -4.48 -2.98 -0.04
C THR A 96 -4.67 -1.87 0.99
N LEU A 97 -4.71 -0.61 0.55
CA LEU A 97 -4.83 0.53 1.47
C LEU A 97 -6.20 0.60 2.18
N PRO A 98 -7.34 0.46 1.47
CA PRO A 98 -8.65 0.34 2.11
C PRO A 98 -8.74 -0.82 3.09
N SER A 99 -8.31 -2.03 2.70
CA SER A 99 -8.39 -3.21 3.55
C SER A 99 -7.58 -3.03 4.84
N ASN A 100 -6.38 -2.44 4.77
CA ASN A 100 -5.57 -2.19 5.96
C ASN A 100 -6.22 -1.17 6.91
N ALA A 101 -6.78 -0.08 6.38
CA ALA A 101 -7.47 0.93 7.17
C ALA A 101 -8.74 0.36 7.84
N THR A 102 -9.55 -0.41 7.09
CA THR A 102 -10.75 -1.07 7.60
C THR A 102 -10.41 -2.09 8.70
N GLY A 103 -9.40 -2.94 8.47
CA GLY A 103 -8.95 -3.93 9.46
C GLY A 103 -8.44 -3.28 10.74
N SER A 104 -7.69 -2.18 10.63
CA SER A 104 -7.22 -1.39 11.77
C SER A 104 -8.39 -0.82 12.58
N LEU A 105 -9.37 -0.20 11.90
CA LEU A 105 -10.53 0.39 12.58
C LEU A 105 -11.40 -0.68 13.26
N LYS A 106 -11.62 -1.84 12.63
CA LYS A 106 -12.34 -2.97 13.24
C LYS A 106 -11.64 -3.46 14.51
N SER A 107 -10.31 -3.56 14.48
CA SER A 107 -9.51 -3.98 15.64
C SER A 107 -9.62 -2.99 16.79
N VAL A 108 -9.54 -1.70 16.49
CA VAL A 108 -9.75 -0.62 17.48
C VAL A 108 -11.17 -0.69 18.05
N ALA A 109 -12.20 -0.79 17.20
CA ALA A 109 -13.60 -0.88 17.61
C ALA A 109 -13.86 -2.07 18.55
N LEU A 110 -13.28 -3.24 18.24
CA LEU A 110 -13.37 -4.43 19.09
C LEU A 110 -12.70 -4.19 20.46
N ALA A 111 -11.47 -3.67 20.46
CA ALA A 111 -10.71 -3.46 21.68
C ALA A 111 -11.37 -2.43 22.62
N ILE A 112 -11.81 -1.29 22.09
CA ILE A 112 -12.47 -0.25 22.88
C ILE A 112 -13.86 -0.71 23.35
N GLY A 113 -14.60 -1.46 22.53
CA GLY A 113 -15.92 -1.98 22.89
C GLY A 113 -15.82 -3.01 24.02
N ALA A 114 -14.83 -3.92 23.94
CA ALA A 114 -14.54 -4.86 25.02
C ALA A 114 -14.13 -4.13 26.30
N TYR A 115 -13.24 -3.14 26.21
CA TYR A 115 -12.81 -2.35 27.36
C TYR A 115 -13.98 -1.58 28.00
N ALA A 116 -14.83 -0.93 27.19
CA ALA A 116 -15.98 -0.20 27.67
C ALA A 116 -16.97 -1.09 28.41
N ASN A 117 -17.12 -2.35 27.97
CA ASN A 117 -17.98 -3.33 28.63
C ASN A 117 -17.41 -3.77 29.99
N ILE A 118 -16.14 -4.19 30.05
CA ILE A 118 -15.54 -4.72 31.27
C ILE A 118 -15.22 -3.65 32.32
N ARG A 119 -14.87 -2.42 31.88
CA ARG A 119 -14.48 -1.34 32.79
C ARG A 119 -15.73 -0.80 33.50
N ARG A 120 -15.67 -0.74 34.83
CA ARG A 120 -16.72 -0.16 35.66
C ARG A 120 -16.31 1.16 36.30
N GLN A 121 -17.25 2.09 36.39
CA GLN A 121 -17.17 3.34 37.14
C GLN A 121 -18.58 3.70 37.62
N PHE A 122 -18.73 4.28 38.82
CA PHE A 122 -20.05 4.51 39.42
C PHE A 122 -20.94 3.26 39.49
N LYS A 123 -20.32 2.08 39.72
CA LYS A 123 -20.95 0.75 39.79
C LYS A 123 -21.63 0.26 38.50
N ILE A 124 -21.49 0.97 37.39
CA ILE A 124 -21.97 0.55 36.07
C ILE A 124 -20.79 0.36 35.12
N SER A 125 -21.00 -0.41 34.05
CA SER A 125 -20.08 -0.45 32.92
C SER A 125 -19.98 0.94 32.28
N ILE A 126 -18.77 1.40 31.96
CA ILE A 126 -18.60 2.73 31.35
C ILE A 126 -19.26 2.82 29.98
N GLY A 127 -19.41 1.68 29.29
CA GLY A 127 -20.14 1.61 28.02
C GLY A 127 -21.64 1.85 28.12
N LYS A 128 -22.21 2.01 29.34
CA LYS A 128 -23.61 2.42 29.55
C LYS A 128 -23.76 3.92 29.86
N MET A 129 -22.65 4.65 29.80
CA MET A 129 -22.64 6.10 30.02
C MET A 129 -22.79 6.77 28.65
N GLU A 130 -23.75 7.67 28.49
CA GLU A 130 -24.05 8.36 27.22
C GLU A 130 -22.79 8.98 26.58
N GLY A 131 -21.95 9.62 27.40
CA GLY A 131 -20.69 10.22 26.94
C GLY A 131 -19.65 9.22 26.40
N ILE A 132 -19.85 7.92 26.61
CA ILE A 132 -19.04 6.83 26.04
C ILE A 132 -19.80 6.12 24.91
N GLU A 133 -21.11 5.93 25.06
CA GLU A 133 -21.97 5.31 24.04
C GLU A 133 -21.93 6.07 22.72
N GLU A 134 -22.00 7.41 22.74
CA GLU A 134 -22.01 8.21 21.52
C GLU A 134 -20.68 8.09 20.72
N PRO A 135 -19.48 8.25 21.33
CA PRO A 135 -18.22 7.92 20.66
C PRO A 135 -18.13 6.48 20.15
N LEU A 136 -18.57 5.49 20.94
CA LEU A 136 -18.56 4.09 20.52
C LEU A 136 -19.45 3.86 19.29
N ALA A 137 -20.64 4.46 19.26
CA ALA A 137 -21.54 4.40 18.12
C ALA A 137 -20.92 5.02 16.86
N ARG A 138 -20.22 6.16 16.99
CA ARG A 138 -19.48 6.78 15.86
C ARG A 138 -18.40 5.85 15.31
N ILE A 139 -17.62 5.20 16.19
CA ILE A 139 -16.55 4.29 15.78
C ILE A 139 -17.14 3.05 15.10
N ALA A 140 -18.19 2.45 15.67
CA ALA A 140 -18.91 1.32 15.07
C ALA A 140 -19.50 1.68 13.68
N GLY A 141 -20.12 2.85 13.56
CA GLY A 141 -20.67 3.34 12.29
C GLY A 141 -19.59 3.55 11.24
N ASN A 142 -18.44 4.12 11.61
CA ASN A 142 -17.30 4.26 10.71
C ASN A 142 -16.74 2.90 10.28
N ALA A 143 -16.63 1.94 11.20
CA ALA A 143 -16.16 0.59 10.90
C ALA A 143 -17.07 -0.11 9.89
N TYR A 144 -18.40 -0.01 10.09
CA TYR A 144 -19.39 -0.57 9.17
C TYR A 144 -19.30 0.04 7.77
N VAL A 145 -19.27 1.38 7.66
CA VAL A 145 -19.20 2.07 6.37
C VAL A 145 -17.90 1.75 5.63
N MET A 146 -16.75 1.73 6.33
CA MET A 146 -15.47 1.41 5.73
C MET A 146 -15.39 -0.05 5.26
N ASP A 147 -16.03 -0.96 5.99
CA ASP A 147 -16.11 -2.38 5.59
C ASP A 147 -17.00 -2.60 4.38
N ALA A 148 -18.17 -1.98 4.36
CA ALA A 148 -19.08 -2.02 3.23
C ALA A 148 -18.40 -1.46 1.97
N ALA A 149 -17.70 -0.34 2.10
CA ALA A 149 -16.99 0.29 0.99
C ALA A 149 -15.84 -0.60 0.46
N ALA A 150 -15.02 -1.17 1.35
CA ALA A 150 -13.94 -2.07 0.96
C ALA A 150 -14.47 -3.34 0.27
N THR A 151 -15.57 -3.90 0.79
CA THR A 151 -16.25 -5.07 0.20
C THR A 151 -16.79 -4.75 -1.19
N LEU A 152 -17.43 -3.59 -1.36
CA LEU A 152 -17.97 -3.15 -2.65
C LEU A 152 -16.87 -3.04 -3.73
N VAL A 153 -15.74 -2.42 -3.40
CA VAL A 153 -14.63 -2.28 -4.36
C VAL A 153 -14.00 -3.62 -4.67
N THR A 154 -13.83 -4.48 -3.66
CA THR A 154 -13.30 -5.83 -3.89
C THR A 154 -14.21 -6.64 -4.81
N TYR A 155 -15.53 -6.57 -4.59
CA TYR A 155 -16.51 -7.24 -5.43
C TYR A 155 -16.53 -6.71 -6.87
N GLY A 156 -16.47 -5.38 -7.05
CA GLY A 156 -16.35 -4.78 -8.38
C GLY A 156 -15.11 -5.29 -9.13
N ILE A 157 -13.97 -5.34 -8.46
CA ILE A 157 -12.73 -5.87 -9.04
C ILE A 157 -12.86 -7.35 -9.39
N MET A 158 -13.50 -8.17 -8.53
CA MET A 158 -13.74 -9.58 -8.81
C MET A 158 -14.62 -9.80 -10.05
N GLN A 159 -15.51 -8.86 -10.35
CA GLN A 159 -16.34 -8.89 -11.57
C GLN A 159 -15.61 -8.36 -12.82
N GLY A 160 -14.32 -8.02 -12.71
CA GLY A 160 -13.52 -7.49 -13.81
C GLY A 160 -13.60 -5.97 -14.00
N GLU A 161 -14.33 -5.26 -13.13
CA GLU A 161 -14.42 -3.80 -13.19
C GLU A 161 -13.12 -3.13 -12.74
N LYS A 162 -12.87 -1.93 -13.25
CA LYS A 162 -11.73 -1.07 -12.83
C LYS A 162 -12.24 0.18 -12.10
N PRO A 163 -12.69 0.08 -10.84
CA PRO A 163 -13.34 1.17 -10.11
C PRO A 163 -12.35 2.23 -9.60
N ALA A 164 -11.71 2.96 -10.53
CA ALA A 164 -10.70 3.98 -10.22
C ALA A 164 -11.25 5.15 -9.39
N VAL A 165 -12.51 5.55 -9.62
CA VAL A 165 -13.16 6.65 -8.89
C VAL A 165 -13.54 6.22 -7.47
N LEU A 166 -14.17 5.05 -7.33
CA LEU A 166 -14.54 4.48 -6.02
C LEU A 166 -13.31 4.23 -5.15
N SER A 167 -12.22 3.68 -5.71
CA SER A 167 -10.97 3.48 -4.96
C SER A 167 -10.34 4.79 -4.48
N ALA A 168 -10.40 5.87 -5.28
CA ALA A 168 -9.93 7.19 -4.85
C ALA A 168 -10.79 7.77 -3.70
N ILE A 169 -12.11 7.66 -3.79
CA ILE A 169 -13.07 8.09 -2.76
C ILE A 169 -12.82 7.32 -1.46
N ILE A 170 -12.67 6.00 -1.53
CA ILE A 170 -12.41 5.16 -0.36
C ILE A 170 -11.04 5.47 0.23
N LYS A 171 -9.98 5.59 -0.57
CA LYS A 171 -8.66 5.99 -0.06
C LYS A 171 -8.75 7.29 0.72
N TYR A 172 -9.44 8.29 0.18
CA TYR A 172 -9.62 9.58 0.85
C TYR A 172 -10.40 9.45 2.16
N HIS A 173 -11.57 8.82 2.13
CA HIS A 173 -12.42 8.69 3.32
C HIS A 173 -11.86 7.76 4.38
N CYS A 174 -11.23 6.64 4.01
CA CYS A 174 -10.59 5.74 4.97
C CYS A 174 -9.41 6.41 5.69
N THR A 175 -8.60 7.20 4.98
CA THR A 175 -7.50 7.94 5.60
C THR A 175 -8.03 9.03 6.54
N HIS A 176 -9.00 9.82 6.06
CA HIS A 176 -9.57 10.93 6.82
C HIS A 176 -10.38 10.48 8.04
N ARG A 177 -11.20 9.44 7.89
CA ARG A 177 -11.97 8.84 9.01
C ARG A 177 -11.07 8.08 9.97
N GLY A 178 -10.01 7.44 9.49
CA GLY A 178 -8.99 6.83 10.35
C GLY A 178 -8.32 7.86 11.27
N GLN A 179 -8.01 9.05 10.78
CA GLN A 179 -7.45 10.13 11.59
C GLN A 179 -8.46 10.75 12.56
N ARG A 180 -9.72 10.95 12.13
CA ARG A 180 -10.76 11.58 12.96
C ARG A 180 -11.39 10.67 14.01
N SER A 181 -11.27 9.36 13.88
CA SER A 181 -11.82 8.42 14.88
C SER A 181 -11.05 8.46 16.22
N ASN A 182 -9.90 9.14 16.27
CA ASN A 182 -9.10 9.34 17.48
C ASN A 182 -9.38 10.69 18.19
N HIS A 183 -10.35 11.48 17.71
CA HIS A 183 -10.85 12.69 18.36
C HIS A 183 -12.28 12.46 18.86
#